data_AF-A0A0Q9Z6R8-F1
#
_entry.id   AF-A0A0Q9Z6R8-F1
#
_cell.length_a   1.000
_cell.length_b   1.000
_cell.length_c   1.000
_cell.angle_alpha   90.00
_cell.angle_beta   90.00
_cell.angle_gamma   90.00
#
_symmetry.space_group_name_H-M   'P 1'
#
loop_
_entity.id
_entity.type
_entity.pdbx_description
1 polymer ?
#
loop_
_entity_poly.entity_id
_entity_poly.type
_entity_poly.pdbx_seq_one_letter_code
_entity_poly.pdbx_strand_id
1 'polypeptide(L)'
;MGKIGRPQNEVNAMKYENFLKRGFRFNRRVSRASKSELINLINCENGIKHTFLPNREKQLSEIKGRLIKAIELIIKNNHLDKINEKALSDLSIEVNNANSSSDINKIVESGLYFSQENK
;
A
#
# COMPACT_ATOMS: atom_id res chain seq x y z
N MET A 1 -14.74 -17.99 19.99
CA MET A 1 -14.50 -16.60 19.53
C MET A 1 -13.09 -16.55 18.93
N GLY A 2 -12.86 -16.78 17.63
CA GLY A 2 -13.00 -15.82 16.54
C GLY A 2 -11.65 -15.63 15.81
N LYS A 3 -11.10 -16.68 15.19
CA LYS A 3 -9.81 -16.65 14.44
C LYS A 3 -9.94 -16.10 13.00
N ILE A 4 -10.98 -15.32 12.71
CA ILE A 4 -11.35 -14.94 11.34
C ILE A 4 -10.51 -13.75 10.81
N GLY A 5 -9.88 -12.95 11.68
CA GLY A 5 -9.13 -11.75 11.27
C GLY A 5 -7.69 -11.95 10.78
N ARG A 6 -6.97 -12.98 11.27
CA ARG A 6 -5.54 -13.19 10.89
C ARG A 6 -5.34 -13.54 9.41
N PRO A 7 -6.14 -14.43 8.79
CA PRO A 7 -5.98 -14.75 7.37
C PRO A 7 -6.21 -13.54 6.47
N GLN A 8 -7.21 -12.71 6.78
CA GLN A 8 -7.54 -11.54 5.97
C GLN A 8 -6.46 -10.45 6.04
N ASN A 9 -5.89 -10.22 7.22
CA ASN A 9 -4.80 -9.25 7.40
C ASN A 9 -3.55 -9.66 6.60
N GLU A 10 -3.24 -10.96 6.56
CA GLU A 10 -2.15 -11.50 5.73
C GLU A 10 -2.42 -11.29 4.23
N VAL A 11 -3.63 -11.59 3.76
CA VAL A 11 -4.02 -11.36 2.36
C VAL A 11 -3.89 -9.89 1.99
N ASN A 12 -4.36 -8.98 2.85
CA ASN A 12 -4.26 -7.54 2.63
C ASN A 12 -2.81 -7.07 2.60
N ALA A 13 -1.97 -7.58 3.51
CA ALA A 13 -0.54 -7.30 3.54
C ALA A 13 0.20 -7.81 2.29
N MET A 14 -0.20 -8.97 1.76
CA MET A 14 0.32 -9.47 0.48
C MET A 14 -0.11 -8.61 -0.70
N LYS A 15 -1.37 -8.15 -0.75
CA LYS A 15 -1.84 -7.19 -1.77
C LYS A 15 -1.02 -5.91 -1.74
N TYR A 16 -0.77 -5.36 -0.55
CA TYR A 16 0.08 -4.17 -0.37
C TYR A 16 1.49 -4.38 -0.92
N GLU A 17 2.13 -5.49 -0.52
CA GLU A 17 3.47 -5.81 -1.00
C GLU A 17 3.51 -5.97 -2.52
N ASN A 18 2.51 -6.63 -3.10
CA ASN A 18 2.40 -6.82 -4.55
C ASN A 18 2.24 -5.49 -5.28
N PHE A 19 1.43 -4.56 -4.76
CA PHE A 19 1.27 -3.24 -5.35
C PHE A 19 2.59 -2.45 -5.33
N LEU A 20 3.30 -2.44 -4.19
CA LEU A 20 4.61 -1.82 -4.11
C LEU A 20 5.62 -2.44 -5.07
N LYS A 21 5.64 -3.78 -5.21
CA LYS A 21 6.51 -4.48 -6.17
C LYS A 21 6.25 -4.02 -7.61
N ARG A 22 4.98 -3.77 -7.99
CA ARG A 22 4.65 -3.26 -9.34
C ARG A 22 5.24 -1.90 -9.63
N GLY A 23 5.27 -0.99 -8.65
CA GLY A 23 5.93 0.31 -8.83
C GLY A 23 7.45 0.21 -8.70
N PHE A 24 7.95 -0.49 -7.69
CA PHE A 24 9.38 -0.50 -7.39
C PHE A 24 10.20 -1.35 -8.36
N ARG A 25 9.57 -2.20 -9.20
CA ARG A 25 10.27 -2.86 -10.33
C ARG A 25 10.96 -1.85 -11.27
N PHE A 26 10.43 -0.63 -11.35
CA PHE A 26 10.96 0.45 -12.17
C PHE A 26 12.10 1.24 -11.50
N ASN A 27 12.39 1.01 -10.22
CA ASN A 27 13.49 1.69 -9.52
C ASN A 27 14.19 0.78 -8.51
N ARG A 28 15.33 0.23 -8.91
CA ARG A 28 16.16 -0.68 -8.10
C ARG A 28 16.81 -0.04 -6.86
N ARG A 29 16.79 1.30 -6.74
CA ARG A 29 17.34 2.01 -5.58
C ARG A 29 16.34 2.11 -4.42
N VAL A 30 15.06 1.84 -4.67
CA VAL A 30 14.03 1.86 -3.62
C VAL A 30 14.17 0.62 -2.75
N SER A 31 13.98 0.79 -1.44
CA SER A 31 14.01 -0.32 -0.49
C SER A 31 12.94 -1.36 -0.81
N ARG A 32 13.25 -2.63 -0.55
CA ARG A 32 12.36 -3.76 -0.88
C ARG A 32 10.98 -3.57 -0.25
N ALA A 33 9.93 -3.81 -1.05
CA ALA A 33 8.56 -3.89 -0.56
C ALA A 33 8.43 -5.01 0.46
N SER A 34 7.79 -4.73 1.60
CA SER A 34 7.56 -5.74 2.63
C SER A 34 6.13 -5.69 3.17
N LYS A 35 5.45 -6.83 3.15
CA LYS A 35 4.13 -6.96 3.78
C LYS A 35 4.15 -6.66 5.29
N SER A 36 5.32 -6.78 5.94
CA SER A 36 5.47 -6.53 7.38
C SER A 36 5.09 -5.10 7.78
N GLU A 37 5.30 -4.12 6.89
CA GLU A 37 4.98 -2.71 7.15
C GLU A 37 3.49 -2.56 7.48
N LEU A 38 2.62 -3.15 6.66
CA LEU A 38 1.17 -3.09 6.87
C LEU A 38 0.70 -3.98 8.03
N ILE A 39 1.32 -5.16 8.23
CA ILE A 39 1.02 -6.02 9.40
C ILE A 39 1.31 -5.28 10.71
N ASN A 40 2.44 -4.57 10.77
CA ASN A 40 2.83 -3.79 11.93
C ASN A 40 1.82 -2.68 12.23
N LEU A 41 1.34 -1.98 11.18
CA LEU A 41 0.31 -0.94 11.35
C LEU A 41 -0.98 -1.54 11.88
N ILE A 42 -1.45 -2.65 11.30
CA ILE A 42 -2.66 -3.37 11.74
C ILE A 42 -2.52 -3.81 13.21
N ASN A 43 -1.36 -4.38 13.58
CA ASN A 43 -1.09 -4.79 14.96
C ASN A 43 -1.14 -3.60 15.91
N CYS A 44 -0.53 -2.47 15.52
CA CYS A 44 -0.54 -1.25 16.30
C CYS A 44 -1.95 -0.68 16.50
N GLU A 45 -2.77 -0.65 15.45
CA GLU A 45 -4.17 -0.23 15.50
C GLU A 45 -5.04 -1.18 16.34
N ASN A 46 -4.70 -2.47 16.40
CA ASN A 46 -5.34 -3.45 17.27
C ASN A 46 -4.81 -3.46 18.71
N GLY A 47 -3.95 -2.49 19.08
CA GLY A 47 -3.40 -2.38 20.43
C GLY A 47 -2.23 -3.32 20.76
N ILE A 48 -1.71 -4.06 19.78
CA ILE A 48 -0.51 -4.88 19.93
C ILE A 48 0.71 -3.97 19.85
N LYS A 49 1.40 -3.77 20.98
CA LYS A 49 2.55 -2.88 21.09
C LYS A 49 3.86 -3.65 20.99
N HIS A 50 4.77 -3.12 20.18
CA HIS A 50 6.16 -3.56 20.10
C HIS A 50 7.05 -2.37 20.44
N THR A 51 7.91 -2.49 21.45
CA THR A 51 8.76 -1.39 21.95
C THR A 51 9.77 -0.88 20.92
N PHE A 52 10.13 -1.71 19.94
CA PHE A 52 11.06 -1.38 18.86
C PHE A 52 10.39 -0.79 17.61
N LEU A 53 9.05 -0.82 17.53
CA LEU A 53 8.33 -0.27 16.39
C LEU A 53 7.96 1.20 16.62
N PRO A 54 7.96 2.03 15.56
CA PRO A 54 7.50 3.40 15.68
C PRO A 54 6.00 3.47 16.01
N ASN A 55 5.53 4.64 16.43
CA ASN A 55 4.10 4.83 16.72
C ASN A 55 3.23 4.69 15.46
N ARG A 56 1.93 4.55 15.68
CA ARG A 56 0.92 4.35 14.64
C ARG A 56 0.95 5.42 13.54
N GLU A 57 1.09 6.69 13.90
CA GLU A 57 1.13 7.81 12.96
C GLU A 57 2.36 7.76 12.04
N LYS A 58 3.53 7.46 12.62
CA LYS A 58 4.77 7.32 11.86
C LYS A 58 4.72 6.11 10.92
N GLN A 59 4.22 4.97 11.39
CA GLN A 59 4.02 3.79 10.53
C GLN A 59 3.09 4.09 9.35
N LEU A 60 1.97 4.78 9.60
CA LEU A 60 1.04 5.18 8.55
C LEU A 60 1.69 6.17 7.57
N SER A 61 2.45 7.15 8.05
CA SER A 61 3.17 8.12 7.22
C SER A 61 4.19 7.44 6.29
N GLU A 62 4.97 6.49 6.80
CA GLU A 62 5.92 5.71 6.01
C GLU A 62 5.21 4.88 4.91
N ILE A 63 4.11 4.21 5.27
CA ILE A 63 3.29 3.45 4.31
C ILE A 63 2.75 4.36 3.21
N LYS A 64 2.21 5.54 3.56
CA LYS A 64 1.71 6.53 2.58
C LYS A 64 2.80 6.97 1.61
N GLY A 65 3.98 7.33 2.13
CA GLY A 65 5.11 7.74 1.30
C GLY A 65 5.53 6.66 0.29
N ARG A 66 5.52 5.39 0.71
CA ARG A 66 5.81 4.26 -0.18
C ARG A 66 4.75 4.06 -1.25
N LEU A 67 3.48 4.19 -0.91
CA LEU A 67 2.37 4.06 -1.86
C LEU A 67 2.39 5.15 -2.91
N ILE A 68 2.55 6.41 -2.49
CA ILE A 68 2.69 7.55 -3.41
C ILE A 68 3.86 7.29 -4.35
N LYS A 69 5.00 6.82 -3.81
CA LYS A 69 6.16 6.54 -4.65
C LYS A 69 5.92 5.42 -5.66
N ALA A 70 5.21 4.38 -5.26
CA ALA A 70 4.85 3.28 -6.16
C ALA A 70 3.92 3.78 -7.27
N ILE A 71 2.91 4.60 -6.94
CA ILE A 71 1.98 5.19 -7.90
C ILE A 71 2.73 6.05 -8.93
N GLU A 72 3.59 6.98 -8.48
CA GLU A 72 4.41 7.82 -9.35
C GLU A 72 5.23 6.97 -10.34
N LEU A 73 5.85 5.90 -9.86
CA LEU A 73 6.67 5.02 -10.68
C LEU A 73 5.82 4.23 -11.68
N ILE A 74 4.61 3.81 -11.31
CA ILE A 74 3.69 3.13 -12.22
C ILE A 74 3.22 4.10 -13.30
N ILE A 75 2.71 5.28 -12.94
CA ILE A 75 2.25 6.29 -13.91
C ILE A 75 3.36 6.65 -14.90
N LYS A 76 4.58 6.85 -14.40
CA LYS A 76 5.70 7.28 -15.24
C LYS A 76 6.20 6.21 -16.21
N ASN A 77 6.13 4.93 -15.84
CA ASN A 77 6.85 3.86 -16.55
C ASN A 77 5.95 2.76 -17.12
N ASN A 78 4.68 2.70 -16.73
CA ASN A 78 3.73 1.71 -17.21
C ASN A 78 2.89 2.28 -18.34
N HIS A 79 2.63 1.49 -19.39
CA HIS A 79 1.78 1.91 -20.51
C HIS A 79 0.29 1.81 -20.12
N LEU A 80 -0.20 2.82 -19.41
CA LEU A 80 -1.59 2.95 -19.01
C LEU A 80 -2.39 3.77 -20.02
N ASP A 81 -3.69 3.50 -20.12
CA ASP A 81 -4.60 4.46 -20.74
C ASP A 81 -4.85 5.66 -19.80
N LYS A 82 -5.43 6.72 -20.37
CA LYS A 82 -5.73 7.96 -19.64
C LYS A 82 -6.69 7.77 -18.47
N ILE A 83 -7.55 6.74 -18.51
CA ILE A 83 -8.52 6.47 -17.44
C ILE A 83 -7.78 5.90 -16.23
N ASN A 84 -6.95 4.88 -16.45
CA ASN A 84 -6.13 4.25 -15.42
C ASN A 84 -5.07 5.19 -14.85
N GLU A 85 -4.43 6.00 -15.70
CA GLU A 85 -3.49 7.04 -15.25
C GLU A 85 -4.14 8.07 -14.33
N LYS A 86 -5.33 8.57 -14.72
CA LYS A 86 -6.10 9.50 -13.90
C LYS A 86 -6.55 8.86 -12.59
N ALA A 87 -7.06 7.63 -12.64
CA ALA A 87 -7.49 6.90 -11.44
C ALA A 87 -6.33 6.69 -10.44
N LEU A 88 -5.12 6.37 -10.91
CA LEU A 88 -3.93 6.28 -10.05
C LEU A 88 -3.53 7.66 -9.48
N SER A 89 -3.68 8.72 -10.27
CA SER A 89 -3.41 10.09 -9.80
C SER A 89 -4.37 10.49 -8.68
N ASP A 90 -5.67 10.20 -8.84
CA ASP A 90 -6.70 10.44 -7.83
C ASP A 90 -6.45 9.58 -6.57
N LEU A 91 -6.02 8.32 -6.73
CA LEU A 91 -5.62 7.48 -5.60
C LEU A 91 -4.46 8.05 -4.79
N SER A 92 -3.54 8.82 -5.41
CA SER A 92 -2.46 9.47 -4.65
C SER A 92 -3.00 10.52 -3.67
N ILE A 93 -4.11 11.17 -4.02
CA ILE A 93 -4.82 12.10 -3.13
C ILE A 93 -5.49 11.31 -2.00
N GLU A 94 -6.13 10.18 -2.31
CA GLU A 94 -6.71 9.30 -1.30
C GLU A 94 -5.68 8.75 -0.30
N VAL A 95 -4.47 8.38 -0.78
CA VAL A 95 -3.36 7.97 0.09
C VAL A 95 -3.04 9.03 1.14
N ASN A 96 -2.99 10.31 0.75
CA ASN A 96 -2.73 11.40 1.69
C ASN A 96 -3.83 11.51 2.75
N ASN A 97 -5.07 11.26 2.38
CA ASN A 97 -6.24 11.34 3.27
C ASN A 97 -6.49 10.06 4.10
N ALA A 98 -5.77 8.97 3.83
CA ALA A 98 -5.97 7.69 4.53
C ALA A 98 -5.69 7.82 6.03
N ASN A 99 -6.57 7.32 6.88
CA ASN A 99 -6.47 7.46 8.33
C ASN A 99 -6.52 6.11 9.04
N SER A 100 -6.24 5.00 8.35
CA SER A 100 -6.22 3.66 8.95
C SER A 100 -5.60 2.63 8.01
N SER A 101 -5.19 1.47 8.55
CA SER A 101 -4.85 0.30 7.71
C SER A 101 -6.01 -0.15 6.82
N SER A 102 -7.26 0.06 7.25
CA SER A 102 -8.45 -0.24 6.45
C SER A 102 -8.54 0.64 5.19
N ASP A 103 -8.25 1.93 5.33
CA ASP A 103 -8.21 2.85 4.17
C ASP A 103 -7.09 2.45 3.20
N ILE A 104 -5.91 2.12 3.75
CA ILE A 104 -4.79 1.62 2.96
C ILE A 104 -5.18 0.37 2.16
N ASN A 105 -5.92 -0.57 2.77
CA ASN A 105 -6.35 -1.79 2.08
C ASN A 105 -7.24 -1.49 0.86
N LYS A 106 -8.19 -0.57 1.00
CA LYS A 106 -9.09 -0.16 -0.08
C LYS A 106 -8.30 0.50 -1.22
N ILE A 107 -7.40 1.41 -0.88
CA ILE A 107 -6.52 2.10 -1.83
C ILE A 107 -5.65 1.10 -2.59
N VAL A 108 -5.05 0.14 -1.89
CA VAL A 108 -4.19 -0.89 -2.49
C VAL A 108 -4.99 -1.77 -3.45
N GLU A 109 -6.21 -2.14 -3.10
CA GLU A 109 -7.08 -2.96 -3.96
C GLU A 109 -7.42 -2.22 -5.26
N SER A 110 -7.83 -0.96 -5.17
CA SER A 110 -8.04 -0.09 -6.33
C SER A 110 -6.75 0.10 -7.14
N GLY A 111 -5.62 0.33 -6.48
CA GLY A 111 -4.32 0.49 -7.12
C GLY A 111 -3.90 -0.75 -7.90
N LEU A 112 -4.13 -1.95 -7.37
CA LEU A 112 -3.88 -3.21 -8.09
C LEU A 112 -4.79 -3.41 -9.31
N TYR A 113 -5.99 -2.84 -9.30
CA TYR A 113 -6.88 -2.87 -10.46
C TYR A 113 -6.38 -1.92 -11.56
N PHE A 114 -6.13 -0.64 -11.23
CA PHE A 114 -5.75 0.38 -12.21
C PHE A 114 -4.29 0.28 -12.69
N SER A 115 -3.42 -0.45 -11.98
CA SER A 115 -2.02 -0.66 -12.39
C SER A 115 -1.80 -1.86 -13.33
N GLN A 116 -2.88 -2.50 -13.80
CA GLN A 116 -2.76 -3.55 -14.80
C GLN A 116 -2.33 -2.94 -16.14
N GLU A 117 -1.41 -3.60 -16.82
CA GLU A 117 -1.04 -3.24 -18.19
C GLU A 117 -2.26 -3.47 -19.10
N ASN A 118 -2.55 -2.50 -19.96
CA ASN A 118 -3.57 -2.69 -20.99
C ASN A 118 -3.07 -3.77 -21.95
N LYS A 119 -3.80 -4.88 -22.04
CA LYS A 119 -3.53 -5.96 -23.00
C LYS A 119 -3.94 -5.55 -24.42
#